data_AF-A0A9P8MYS6-F1
#
_entry.id   AF-A0A9P8MYS6-F1
#
_cell.length_a   1.000
_cell.length_b   1.000
_cell.length_c   1.000
_cell.angle_alpha   90.00
_cell.angle_beta   90.00
_cell.angle_gamma   90.00
#
_symmetry.space_group_name_H-M   'P 1'
#
loop_
_entity.id
_entity.type
_entity.pdbx_description
1 polymer ?
#
loop_
_entity_poly.entity_id
_entity_poly.type
_entity_poly.pdbx_seq_one_letter_code
_entity_poly.pdbx_strand_id
1 'polypeptide(L)'
;MSSSQSNRTLQSPGESGPPNPVGMRSMSPYDRAFQQHLIDHDILPVGYEYPEGRLPPKPENIDEIRQALAQPRASLSPSKFTEEEFLKFERADAQAAKERDVTTAVIPIMDGDVGDRRCVTGGVPFANLVHLTDGTLVRGCPDRYYGARPEQLHRTIRRELNGKIIPSTPHDLPIAPNFYLEVKGPRGILSVATRQACYDGALGARGIHALQSYGQSEQRFDNKAYTITSIYYGGMLKMYTTHPIPPSTPSRQPGFIMTKINTWCLTNNADTFRQGAAAYLNGRDWAKQQRDDAIERANERLVRDEAAISPPVRVSLARSFASEVSAADTIATSQKSILDPDPNTPCSYESDTSTDELALELQPSAKRIRWRLRTPRKKP
;
A
#
# COMPACT_ATOMS: atom_id res chain seq x y z
N MET A 1 -58.94 21.21 -50.55
CA MET A 1 -57.65 20.58 -50.22
C MET A 1 -57.14 21.20 -48.92
N SER A 2 -56.73 20.32 -48.00
CA SER A 2 -55.91 20.52 -46.79
C SER A 2 -56.28 21.58 -45.74
N SER A 3 -56.81 21.03 -44.64
CA SER A 3 -56.43 21.31 -43.25
C SER A 3 -54.91 21.40 -43.02
N SER A 4 -54.48 22.26 -42.10
CA SER A 4 -53.31 22.05 -41.21
C SER A 4 -53.37 23.04 -40.03
N GLN A 5 -53.74 22.52 -38.86
CA GLN A 5 -53.55 23.13 -37.54
C GLN A 5 -52.30 22.53 -36.86
N SER A 6 -51.89 23.16 -35.75
CA SER A 6 -50.97 22.68 -34.68
C SER A 6 -49.47 22.95 -34.89
N ASN A 7 -48.66 23.33 -33.89
CA ASN A 7 -48.88 23.51 -32.46
C ASN A 7 -47.72 24.33 -31.85
N ARG A 8 -48.03 25.14 -30.84
CA ARG A 8 -47.06 25.62 -29.82
C ARG A 8 -46.72 24.43 -28.91
N THR A 9 -45.45 24.22 -28.62
CA THR A 9 -45.02 23.38 -27.49
C THR A 9 -44.02 24.13 -26.63
N LEU A 10 -44.35 24.19 -25.35
CA LEU A 10 -43.59 24.73 -24.23
C LEU A 10 -42.24 24.00 -24.07
N GLN A 11 -41.16 24.74 -23.86
CA GLN A 11 -39.92 24.18 -23.32
C GLN A 11 -39.92 24.35 -21.80
N SER A 12 -39.92 23.21 -21.10
CA SER A 12 -39.82 23.09 -19.65
C SER A 12 -38.40 23.43 -19.17
N PRO A 13 -38.22 23.98 -17.96
CA PRO A 13 -36.89 24.18 -17.38
C PRO A 13 -36.27 22.82 -17.04
N GLY A 14 -35.06 22.57 -17.53
CA GLY A 14 -34.30 21.36 -17.19
C GLY A 14 -33.97 21.32 -15.71
N GLU A 15 -34.27 20.18 -15.08
CA GLU A 15 -33.88 19.86 -13.71
C GLU A 15 -32.36 20.03 -13.55
N SER A 16 -31.98 20.94 -12.65
CA SER A 16 -30.61 21.04 -12.15
C SER A 16 -30.30 19.77 -11.34
N GLY A 17 -29.48 18.89 -11.90
CA GLY A 17 -28.84 17.83 -11.14
C GLY A 17 -28.06 18.40 -9.94
N PRO A 18 -27.79 17.60 -8.90
CA PRO A 18 -27.07 18.08 -7.73
C PRO A 18 -25.70 18.64 -8.16
N PRO A 19 -25.24 19.76 -7.57
CA PRO A 19 -23.96 20.33 -7.92
C PRO A 19 -22.86 19.30 -7.60
N ASN A 20 -21.98 19.06 -8.58
CA ASN A 20 -20.74 18.31 -8.35
C ASN A 20 -20.04 18.90 -7.11
N PRO A 21 -19.63 18.09 -6.12
CA PRO A 21 -18.93 18.60 -4.96
C PRO A 21 -17.65 19.31 -5.43
N VAL A 22 -17.60 20.60 -5.10
CA VAL A 22 -16.45 21.49 -5.26
C VAL A 22 -15.19 20.75 -4.81
N GLY A 23 -14.14 20.77 -5.65
CA GLY A 23 -12.90 20.02 -5.49
C GLY A 23 -12.40 19.97 -4.04
N MET A 24 -12.75 18.90 -3.33
CA MET A 24 -12.25 18.65 -1.99
C MET A 24 -10.77 18.31 -2.13
N ARG A 25 -9.93 19.11 -1.48
CA ARG A 25 -8.50 18.82 -1.36
C ARG A 25 -8.33 17.43 -0.77
N SER A 26 -7.69 16.53 -1.51
CA SER A 26 -7.43 15.18 -1.02
C SER A 26 -6.57 15.22 0.23
N MET A 27 -6.94 14.41 1.22
CA MET A 27 -6.24 14.29 2.50
C MET A 27 -5.00 13.42 2.33
N SER A 28 -3.85 13.97 2.68
CA SER A 28 -2.54 13.34 2.58
C SER A 28 -2.10 12.75 3.91
N PRO A 29 -1.13 11.81 3.92
CA PRO A 29 -0.54 11.29 5.16
C PRO A 29 0.10 12.35 6.08
N TYR A 30 0.37 13.56 5.57
CA TYR A 30 0.88 14.70 6.34
C TYR A 30 -0.22 15.39 7.17
N ASP A 31 -1.48 15.27 6.75
CA ASP A 31 -2.61 15.89 7.42
C ASP A 31 -2.93 15.18 8.75
N ARG A 32 -3.17 15.96 9.81
CA ARG A 32 -3.50 15.39 11.14
C ARG A 32 -4.77 14.55 11.11
N ALA A 33 -5.73 14.92 10.25
CA ALA A 33 -7.00 14.20 10.10
C ALA A 33 -6.84 12.82 9.44
N PHE A 34 -5.73 12.55 8.73
CA PHE A 34 -5.55 11.31 7.96
C PHE A 34 -5.69 10.06 8.82
N GLN A 35 -5.08 10.07 10.00
CA GLN A 35 -5.16 8.92 10.91
C GLN A 35 -6.58 8.70 11.43
N GLN A 36 -7.30 9.77 11.77
CA GLN A 36 -8.69 9.65 12.22
C GLN A 36 -9.57 9.13 11.08
N HIS A 37 -9.33 9.60 9.84
CA HIS A 37 -10.03 9.12 8.66
C HIS A 37 -9.85 7.62 8.43
N LEU A 38 -8.63 7.09 8.65
CA LEU A 38 -8.39 5.64 8.61
C LEU A 38 -9.21 4.91 9.69
N ILE A 39 -9.19 5.41 10.92
CA ILE A 39 -9.94 4.81 12.06
C ILE A 39 -11.45 4.84 11.80
N ASP A 40 -11.98 5.95 11.29
CA ASP A 40 -13.40 6.13 10.97
C ASP A 40 -13.88 5.15 9.89
N HIS A 41 -12.95 4.54 9.14
CA HIS A 41 -13.18 3.52 8.12
C HIS A 41 -12.64 2.14 8.52
N ASP A 42 -12.50 1.88 9.83
CA ASP A 42 -12.07 0.59 10.39
C ASP A 42 -10.67 0.13 9.95
N ILE A 43 -9.79 1.07 9.53
CA ILE A 43 -8.36 0.84 9.26
C ILE A 43 -7.57 1.26 10.50
N LEU A 44 -7.24 0.28 11.33
CA LEU A 44 -6.75 0.50 12.69
C LEU A 44 -5.21 0.51 12.72
N PRO A 45 -4.58 1.65 13.06
CA PRO A 45 -3.13 1.76 13.14
C PRO A 45 -2.56 1.01 14.35
N VAL A 46 -1.25 0.80 14.34
CA VAL A 46 -0.53 0.22 15.48
C VAL A 46 -0.76 1.07 16.74
N GLY A 47 -1.09 0.40 17.84
CA GLY A 47 -1.34 1.06 19.14
C GLY A 47 -2.71 1.72 19.25
N TYR A 48 -3.61 1.54 18.28
CA TYR A 48 -5.01 1.91 18.46
C TYR A 48 -5.63 1.14 19.63
N GLU A 49 -6.45 1.86 20.39
CA GLU A 49 -7.20 1.37 21.53
C GLU A 49 -8.65 1.83 21.36
N TYR A 50 -9.60 0.92 21.51
CA TYR A 50 -11.02 1.27 21.47
C TYR A 50 -11.39 2.14 22.68
N PRO A 51 -12.46 2.95 22.63
CA PRO A 51 -12.88 3.80 23.75
C PRO A 51 -13.08 3.04 25.07
N GLU A 52 -13.40 1.75 25.02
CA GLU A 52 -13.58 0.88 26.18
C GLU A 52 -12.25 0.32 26.75
N GLY A 53 -11.11 0.75 26.22
CA GLY A 53 -9.77 0.29 26.60
C GLY A 53 -9.36 -1.06 26.02
N ARG A 54 -10.19 -1.63 25.13
CA ARG A 54 -9.90 -2.90 24.45
C ARG A 54 -8.88 -2.67 23.33
N LEU A 55 -7.97 -3.63 23.14
CA LEU A 55 -7.07 -3.63 21.98
C LEU A 55 -7.67 -4.43 20.82
N PRO A 56 -7.40 -4.04 19.55
CA PRO A 56 -7.68 -4.88 18.39
C PRO A 56 -7.00 -6.26 18.51
N PRO A 57 -7.63 -7.34 18.01
CA PRO A 57 -7.00 -8.65 17.99
C PRO A 57 -5.73 -8.62 17.14
N LYS A 58 -4.73 -9.40 17.56
CA LYS A 58 -3.55 -9.69 16.73
C LYS A 58 -3.88 -10.81 15.76
N PRO A 59 -3.20 -10.89 14.60
CA PRO A 59 -3.40 -12.00 13.69
C PRO A 59 -2.90 -13.30 14.32
N GLU A 60 -3.61 -14.40 14.09
CA GLU A 60 -3.33 -15.71 14.68
C GLU A 60 -1.95 -16.25 14.29
N ASN A 61 -1.47 -15.90 13.10
CA ASN A 61 -0.18 -16.33 12.57
C ASN A 61 0.99 -15.38 12.90
N ILE A 62 0.86 -14.48 13.88
CA ILE A 62 1.92 -13.51 14.21
C ILE A 62 3.24 -14.18 14.60
N ASP A 63 3.19 -15.30 15.32
CA ASP A 63 4.41 -16.00 15.76
C ASP A 63 5.06 -16.80 14.63
N GLU A 64 4.26 -17.33 13.69
CA GLU A 64 4.75 -17.92 12.44
C GLU A 64 5.52 -16.88 11.62
N ILE A 65 4.95 -15.68 11.46
CA ILE A 65 5.60 -14.56 10.76
C ILE A 65 6.94 -14.22 11.43
N ARG A 66 6.94 -14.05 12.76
CA ARG A 66 8.19 -13.75 13.50
C ARG A 66 9.24 -14.84 13.33
N GLN A 67 8.84 -16.11 13.38
CA GLN A 67 9.74 -17.24 13.19
C GLN A 67 10.32 -17.27 11.78
N ALA A 68 9.51 -16.99 10.75
CA ALA A 68 9.98 -16.90 9.37
C ALA A 68 10.98 -15.76 9.17
N LEU A 69 10.69 -14.57 9.72
CA LEU A 69 11.59 -13.41 9.62
C LEU A 69 12.91 -13.64 10.37
N ALA A 70 12.89 -14.35 11.50
CA ALA A 70 14.09 -14.60 12.31
C ALA A 70 15.06 -15.64 11.72
N GLN A 71 14.71 -16.30 10.60
CA GLN A 71 15.58 -17.33 10.03
C GLN A 71 16.94 -16.77 9.59
N PRO A 72 18.07 -17.40 9.95
CA PRO A 72 19.38 -17.01 9.44
C PRO A 72 19.45 -17.10 7.92
N ARG A 73 20.10 -16.13 7.27
CA ARG A 73 20.25 -16.10 5.81
C ARG A 73 21.70 -16.24 5.42
N ALA A 74 22.01 -17.24 4.59
CA ALA A 74 23.39 -17.54 4.17
C ALA A 74 24.08 -16.35 3.48
N SER A 75 23.32 -15.55 2.71
CA SER A 75 23.78 -14.32 2.05
C SER A 75 24.24 -13.24 3.03
N LEU A 76 23.82 -13.31 4.30
CA LEU A 76 24.16 -12.37 5.36
C LEU A 76 25.03 -13.01 6.44
N SER A 77 25.60 -14.19 6.18
CA SER A 77 26.58 -14.81 7.07
C SER A 77 27.82 -13.92 7.22
N PRO A 78 28.56 -13.98 8.34
CA PRO A 78 29.73 -13.12 8.55
C PRO A 78 30.81 -13.22 7.46
N SER A 79 30.89 -14.34 6.74
CA SER A 79 31.81 -14.54 5.62
C SER A 79 31.32 -13.97 4.29
N LYS A 80 30.02 -13.67 4.17
CA LYS A 80 29.39 -13.11 2.96
C LYS A 80 29.02 -11.64 3.11
N PHE A 81 28.63 -11.24 4.32
CA PHE A 81 28.40 -9.86 4.71
C PHE A 81 29.39 -9.48 5.81
N THR A 82 30.49 -8.86 5.40
CA THR A 82 31.66 -8.51 6.19
C THR A 82 31.46 -7.24 7.02
N GLU A 83 32.36 -6.99 7.96
CA GLU A 83 32.41 -5.72 8.70
C GLU A 83 32.61 -4.51 7.77
N GLU A 84 33.37 -4.68 6.68
CA GLU A 84 33.58 -3.62 5.70
C GLU A 84 32.29 -3.23 4.96
N GLU A 85 31.43 -4.21 4.65
CA GLU A 85 30.11 -3.96 4.04
C GLU A 85 29.16 -3.28 5.03
N PHE A 86 29.21 -3.64 6.31
CA PHE A 86 28.51 -2.92 7.36
C PHE A 86 28.96 -1.45 7.45
N LEU A 87 30.27 -1.18 7.47
CA LEU A 87 30.79 0.19 7.52
C LEU A 87 30.43 1.01 6.28
N LYS A 88 30.27 0.36 5.10
CA LYS A 88 29.75 1.02 3.89
C LYS A 88 28.29 1.44 4.07
N PHE A 89 27.46 0.55 4.64
CA PHE A 89 26.07 0.87 4.97
C PHE A 89 25.97 2.02 5.98
N GLU A 90 26.70 1.93 7.09
CA GLU A 90 26.71 2.96 8.14
C GLU A 90 27.12 4.32 7.59
N ARG A 91 28.19 4.35 6.76
CA ARG A 91 28.63 5.58 6.09
C ARG A 91 27.56 6.14 5.14
N ALA A 92 26.90 5.28 4.37
CA ALA A 92 25.85 5.71 3.44
C ALA A 92 24.66 6.33 4.18
N ASP A 93 24.22 5.73 5.30
CA ASP A 93 23.16 6.28 6.14
C ASP A 93 23.58 7.63 6.75
N ALA A 94 24.78 7.71 7.33
CA ALA A 94 25.28 8.93 7.96
C ALA A 94 25.47 10.11 6.97
N GLN A 95 25.73 9.82 5.70
CA GLN A 95 25.96 10.82 4.66
C GLN A 95 24.68 11.23 3.91
N ALA A 96 23.58 10.48 4.05
CA ALA A 96 22.33 10.81 3.38
C ALA A 96 21.76 12.12 3.92
N ALA A 97 21.43 13.07 3.04
CA ALA A 97 20.86 14.37 3.41
C ALA A 97 19.37 14.47 3.06
N LYS A 98 18.92 13.70 2.07
CA LYS A 98 17.54 13.66 1.57
C LYS A 98 17.04 12.22 1.47
N GLU A 99 15.72 12.06 1.37
CA GLU A 99 15.05 10.76 1.20
C GLU A 99 15.56 10.01 -0.04
N ARG A 100 15.80 10.73 -1.13
CA ARG A 100 16.41 10.17 -2.35
C ARG A 100 17.78 9.54 -2.09
N ASP A 101 18.62 10.14 -1.26
CA ASP A 101 19.95 9.61 -0.96
C ASP A 101 19.82 8.28 -0.22
N VAL A 102 18.89 8.19 0.75
CA VAL A 102 18.58 6.94 1.44
C VAL A 102 18.08 5.87 0.45
N THR A 103 17.10 6.21 -0.38
CA THR A 103 16.52 5.28 -1.35
C THR A 103 17.53 4.76 -2.38
N THR A 104 18.53 5.56 -2.76
CA THR A 104 19.50 5.22 -3.80
C THR A 104 20.82 4.66 -3.28
N ALA A 105 21.24 4.98 -2.06
CA ALA A 105 22.52 4.56 -1.50
C ALA A 105 22.39 3.53 -0.36
N VAL A 106 21.32 3.62 0.44
CA VAL A 106 21.14 2.80 1.64
C VAL A 106 20.28 1.57 1.36
N ILE A 107 19.08 1.78 0.81
CA ILE A 107 18.12 0.68 0.58
C ILE A 107 18.66 -0.42 -0.35
N PRO A 108 19.45 -0.14 -1.41
CA PRO A 108 20.04 -1.20 -2.22
C PRO A 108 20.91 -2.19 -1.45
N ILE A 109 21.53 -1.77 -0.34
CA ILE A 109 22.34 -2.66 0.52
C ILE A 109 21.43 -3.63 1.29
N MET A 110 20.22 -3.19 1.66
CA MET A 110 19.23 -4.02 2.35
C MET A 110 18.47 -4.96 1.41
N ASP A 111 18.25 -4.55 0.16
CA ASP A 111 17.42 -5.28 -0.80
C ASP A 111 17.99 -6.63 -1.25
N GLY A 112 19.30 -6.81 -1.08
CA GLY A 112 20.02 -8.02 -1.50
C GLY A 112 19.73 -8.37 -2.95
N ASP A 113 19.68 -9.66 -3.27
CA ASP A 113 19.19 -10.11 -4.57
C ASP A 113 17.67 -10.01 -4.63
N VAL A 114 17.18 -9.15 -5.52
CA VAL A 114 15.77 -8.89 -5.78
C VAL A 114 15.14 -9.99 -6.66
N GLY A 115 15.95 -10.79 -7.35
CA GLY A 115 15.49 -11.79 -8.30
C GLY A 115 14.82 -11.13 -9.50
N ASP A 116 13.54 -11.41 -9.70
CA ASP A 116 12.80 -10.92 -10.86
C ASP A 116 12.42 -9.44 -10.73
N ARG A 117 13.13 -8.58 -11.47
CA ARG A 117 12.92 -7.13 -11.45
C ARG A 117 11.52 -6.70 -11.94
N ARG A 118 10.77 -7.57 -12.60
CA ARG A 118 9.37 -7.32 -13.00
C ARG A 118 8.36 -7.52 -11.87
N CYS A 119 8.82 -8.00 -10.72
CA CYS A 119 8.00 -8.20 -9.52
C CYS A 119 8.20 -7.09 -8.48
N VAL A 120 9.00 -6.06 -8.78
CA VAL A 120 9.26 -4.92 -7.90
C VAL A 120 9.13 -3.61 -8.66
N THR A 121 8.58 -2.59 -8.01
CA THR A 121 8.65 -1.21 -8.46
C THR A 121 8.37 -0.29 -7.25
N GLY A 122 8.26 1.01 -7.46
CA GLY A 122 8.04 1.99 -6.39
C GLY A 122 7.87 3.40 -6.93
N GLY A 123 7.35 4.30 -6.10
CA GLY A 123 7.10 5.71 -6.48
C GLY A 123 6.00 5.87 -7.53
N VAL A 124 5.15 4.84 -7.72
CA VAL A 124 4.01 4.85 -8.64
C VAL A 124 2.72 4.92 -7.84
N PRO A 125 1.85 5.93 -8.05
CA PRO A 125 0.56 5.99 -7.39
C PRO A 125 -0.31 4.78 -7.70
N PHE A 126 -1.02 4.28 -6.69
CA PHE A 126 -2.00 3.20 -6.82
C PHE A 126 -3.33 3.74 -7.38
N ALA A 127 -3.26 4.40 -8.53
CA ALA A 127 -4.37 5.13 -9.15
C ALA A 127 -5.49 4.21 -9.65
N ASN A 128 -5.21 2.94 -9.94
CA ASN A 128 -6.20 1.99 -10.44
C ASN A 128 -6.97 1.28 -9.31
N LEU A 129 -6.45 1.28 -8.08
CA LEU A 129 -7.13 0.65 -6.96
C LEU A 129 -8.37 1.45 -6.54
N VAL A 130 -9.48 0.78 -6.23
CA VAL A 130 -10.62 1.40 -5.54
C VAL A 130 -10.15 1.88 -4.17
N HIS A 131 -10.70 2.99 -3.67
CA HIS A 131 -10.37 3.47 -2.33
C HIS A 131 -10.83 2.47 -1.25
N LEU A 132 -10.13 2.46 -0.12
CA LEU A 132 -10.61 1.75 1.09
C LEU A 132 -11.64 2.57 1.87
N THR A 133 -11.66 3.88 1.63
CA THR A 133 -12.50 4.87 2.30
C THR A 133 -13.45 5.55 1.29
N ASP A 134 -14.00 6.69 1.65
CA ASP A 134 -14.89 7.54 0.84
C ASP A 134 -14.27 8.22 -0.40
N GLY A 135 -13.00 7.96 -0.72
CA GLY A 135 -12.32 8.56 -1.87
C GLY A 135 -11.67 9.92 -1.63
N THR A 136 -11.70 10.42 -0.38
CA THR A 136 -11.08 11.71 -0.04
C THR A 136 -9.59 11.62 0.26
N LEU A 137 -9.03 10.41 0.43
CA LEU A 137 -7.60 10.21 0.66
C LEU A 137 -6.79 10.26 -0.64
N VAL A 138 -5.56 10.77 -0.57
CA VAL A 138 -4.56 10.57 -1.63
C VAL A 138 -4.33 9.08 -1.86
N ARG A 139 -4.02 8.69 -3.11
CA ARG A 139 -3.69 7.30 -3.47
C ARG A 139 -2.45 6.83 -2.72
N GLY A 140 -2.40 5.54 -2.37
CA GLY A 140 -1.18 4.92 -1.86
C GLY A 140 -0.04 5.05 -2.87
N CYS A 141 1.17 5.31 -2.41
CA CYS A 141 2.33 5.50 -3.28
C CYS A 141 3.62 5.08 -2.57
N PRO A 142 3.82 3.77 -2.37
CA PRO A 142 4.95 3.26 -1.62
C PRO A 142 6.28 3.49 -2.35
N ASP A 143 7.34 3.76 -1.59
CA ASP A 143 8.71 3.91 -2.12
C ASP A 143 9.20 2.64 -2.80
N ARG A 144 8.83 1.46 -2.27
CA ARG A 144 8.97 0.16 -2.96
C ARG A 144 7.81 -0.76 -2.61
N TYR A 145 7.40 -1.56 -3.58
CA TYR A 145 6.47 -2.67 -3.35
C TYR A 145 6.83 -3.87 -4.22
N TYR A 146 6.47 -5.06 -3.72
CA TYR A 146 6.68 -6.33 -4.39
C TYR A 146 5.36 -7.03 -4.64
N GLY A 147 5.15 -7.45 -5.88
CA GLY A 147 3.95 -8.14 -6.34
C GLY A 147 4.29 -9.35 -7.20
N ALA A 148 3.29 -9.84 -7.92
CA ALA A 148 3.40 -10.89 -8.92
C ALA A 148 3.40 -10.29 -10.32
N ARG A 149 3.94 -11.01 -11.30
CA ARG A 149 3.76 -10.62 -12.69
C ARG A 149 2.31 -10.81 -13.13
N PRO A 150 1.79 -9.96 -14.03
CA PRO A 150 0.44 -10.09 -14.54
C PRO A 150 0.12 -11.47 -15.12
N GLU A 151 1.05 -12.12 -15.83
CA GLU A 151 0.82 -13.43 -16.45
C GLU A 151 0.68 -14.60 -15.46
N GLN A 152 1.04 -14.42 -14.18
CA GLN A 152 0.86 -15.47 -13.16
C GLN A 152 -0.61 -15.65 -12.75
N LEU A 153 -1.46 -14.64 -12.98
CA LEU A 153 -2.88 -14.68 -12.65
C LEU A 153 -3.75 -14.76 -13.90
N HIS A 154 -4.73 -15.67 -13.88
CA HIS A 154 -5.62 -15.88 -15.01
C HIS A 154 -6.32 -14.58 -15.43
N ARG A 155 -6.45 -14.37 -16.75
CA ARG A 155 -6.93 -13.10 -17.33
C ARG A 155 -8.33 -12.73 -16.83
N THR A 156 -9.20 -13.71 -16.66
CA THR A 156 -10.57 -13.52 -16.11
C THR A 156 -10.51 -12.93 -14.71
N ILE A 157 -9.70 -13.53 -13.83
CA ILE A 157 -9.56 -13.09 -12.43
C ILE A 157 -8.95 -11.69 -12.38
N ARG A 158 -7.92 -11.41 -13.21
CA ARG A 158 -7.34 -10.07 -13.33
C ARG A 158 -8.34 -9.00 -13.73
N ARG A 159 -9.28 -9.33 -14.62
CA ARG A 159 -10.33 -8.39 -15.05
C ARG A 159 -11.35 -8.16 -13.93
N GLU A 160 -11.79 -9.23 -13.27
CA GLU A 160 -12.82 -9.15 -12.23
C GLU A 160 -12.32 -8.50 -10.94
N LEU A 161 -11.06 -8.74 -10.57
CA LEU A 161 -10.43 -8.16 -9.39
C LEU A 161 -9.62 -6.90 -9.70
N ASN A 162 -9.70 -6.34 -10.92
CA ASN A 162 -8.84 -5.27 -11.43
C ASN A 162 -8.60 -4.16 -10.41
N GLY A 163 -9.67 -3.51 -9.93
CA GLY A 163 -9.59 -2.40 -8.97
C GLY A 163 -9.20 -2.80 -7.54
N LYS A 164 -8.91 -4.08 -7.26
CA LYS A 164 -8.50 -4.57 -5.93
C LYS A 164 -7.04 -5.03 -5.91
N ILE A 165 -6.52 -5.51 -7.04
CA ILE A 165 -5.19 -6.14 -7.10
C ILE A 165 -4.25 -5.48 -8.11
N ILE A 166 -4.72 -4.68 -9.05
CA ILE A 166 -3.86 -4.04 -10.07
C ILE A 166 -3.59 -2.60 -9.62
N PRO A 167 -2.37 -2.25 -9.16
CA PRO A 167 -2.13 -0.97 -8.52
C PRO A 167 -2.31 0.23 -9.45
N SER A 168 -1.81 0.10 -10.69
CA SER A 168 -1.66 1.19 -11.65
C SER A 168 -2.08 0.75 -13.05
N THR A 169 -2.27 1.72 -13.96
CA THR A 169 -2.70 1.47 -15.35
C THR A 169 -1.63 0.91 -16.29
N PRO A 170 -0.31 1.13 -16.10
CA PRO A 170 0.70 0.43 -16.91
C PRO A 170 0.59 -1.08 -16.70
N HIS A 171 0.50 -1.82 -17.80
CA HIS A 171 0.12 -3.23 -17.81
C HIS A 171 1.30 -4.19 -17.52
N ASP A 172 2.51 -3.66 -17.47
CA ASP A 172 3.77 -4.37 -17.24
C ASP A 172 4.24 -4.32 -15.78
N LEU A 173 3.55 -3.55 -14.92
CA LEU A 173 3.89 -3.41 -13.50
C LEU A 173 3.34 -4.58 -12.65
N PRO A 174 3.96 -4.85 -11.47
CA PRO A 174 3.53 -5.93 -10.60
C PRO A 174 2.09 -5.75 -10.11
N ILE A 175 1.36 -6.86 -10.05
CA ILE A 175 0.00 -6.97 -9.49
C ILE A 175 0.01 -7.63 -8.11
N ALA A 176 -1.10 -7.51 -7.39
CA ALA A 176 -1.33 -8.09 -6.07
C ALA A 176 -0.18 -7.82 -5.08
N PRO A 177 0.28 -6.57 -4.90
CA PRO A 177 1.35 -6.28 -3.97
C PRO A 177 0.99 -6.68 -2.54
N ASN A 178 1.96 -7.21 -1.81
CA ASN A 178 1.78 -7.56 -0.39
C ASN A 178 3.05 -7.47 0.46
N PHE A 179 4.13 -6.90 -0.09
CA PHE A 179 5.28 -6.46 0.68
C PHE A 179 5.63 -5.02 0.25
N TYR A 180 5.79 -4.14 1.23
CA TYR A 180 5.99 -2.70 0.99
C TYR A 180 7.13 -2.15 1.83
N LEU A 181 7.76 -1.09 1.33
CA LEU A 181 8.74 -0.29 2.05
C LEU A 181 8.41 1.19 1.88
N GLU A 182 8.34 1.89 3.00
CA GLU A 182 8.37 3.35 3.12
C GLU A 182 9.75 3.78 3.62
N VAL A 183 10.35 4.74 2.95
CA VAL A 183 11.66 5.29 3.29
C VAL A 183 11.43 6.71 3.77
N LYS A 184 12.15 7.13 4.81
CA LYS A 184 12.18 8.52 5.23
C LYS A 184 13.62 8.99 5.34
N GLY A 185 13.90 10.14 4.72
CA GLY A 185 15.17 10.82 4.88
C GLY A 185 15.36 11.37 6.31
N PRO A 186 16.52 11.97 6.62
CA PRO A 186 16.81 12.52 7.94
C PRO A 186 15.80 13.58 8.42
N ARG A 187 15.23 14.35 7.48
CA ARG A 187 14.18 15.36 7.73
C ARG A 187 12.75 14.81 7.60
N GLY A 188 12.61 13.54 7.26
CA GLY A 188 11.32 12.88 7.10
C GLY A 188 10.62 12.68 8.44
N ILE A 189 9.30 12.62 8.41
CA ILE A 189 8.47 12.50 9.61
C ILE A 189 8.03 11.03 9.77
N LEU A 190 8.50 10.38 10.83
CA LEU A 190 8.19 8.97 11.11
C LEU A 190 6.68 8.67 11.23
N SER A 191 5.90 9.61 11.78
CA SER A 191 4.44 9.43 11.89
C SER A 191 3.76 9.41 10.52
N VAL A 192 4.28 10.14 9.54
CA VAL A 192 3.81 10.11 8.15
C VAL A 192 4.09 8.74 7.52
N ALA A 193 5.30 8.22 7.66
CA ALA A 193 5.62 6.86 7.18
C ALA A 193 4.76 5.78 7.86
N THR A 194 4.44 5.95 9.14
CA THR A 194 3.57 5.01 9.87
C THR A 194 2.14 5.03 9.31
N ARG A 195 1.63 6.20 8.92
CA ARG A 195 0.31 6.33 8.26
C ARG A 195 0.33 5.73 6.86
N GLN A 196 1.38 5.97 6.07
CA GLN A 196 1.57 5.37 4.74
C GLN A 196 1.63 3.84 4.84
N ALA A 197 2.49 3.30 5.71
CA ALA A 197 2.61 1.87 5.94
C ALA A 197 1.29 1.22 6.42
N CYS A 198 0.47 1.94 7.19
CA CYS A 198 -0.86 1.46 7.59
C CYS A 198 -1.81 1.37 6.40
N TYR A 199 -1.87 2.42 5.57
CA TYR A 199 -2.78 2.51 4.44
C TYR A 199 -2.39 1.53 3.33
N ASP A 200 -1.11 1.46 2.97
CA ASP A 200 -0.61 0.55 1.94
C ASP A 200 -0.74 -0.92 2.38
N GLY A 201 -0.51 -1.20 3.67
CA GLY A 201 -0.75 -2.51 4.25
C GLY A 201 -2.21 -2.95 4.13
N ALA A 202 -3.16 -2.04 4.35
CA ALA A 202 -4.58 -2.32 4.17
C ALA A 202 -4.93 -2.54 2.69
N LEU A 203 -4.34 -1.78 1.76
CA LEU A 203 -4.53 -1.96 0.32
C LEU A 203 -4.06 -3.35 -0.15
N GLY A 204 -2.87 -3.78 0.31
CA GLY A 204 -2.34 -5.11 0.04
C GLY A 204 -3.15 -6.23 0.67
N ALA A 205 -3.54 -6.08 1.94
CA ALA A 205 -4.34 -7.07 2.64
C ALA A 205 -5.70 -7.27 1.97
N ARG A 206 -6.34 -6.19 1.48
CA ARG A 206 -7.55 -6.30 0.66
C ARG A 206 -7.32 -7.09 -0.62
N GLY A 207 -6.21 -6.84 -1.31
CA GLY A 207 -5.86 -7.53 -2.55
C GLY A 207 -5.70 -9.03 -2.34
N ILE A 208 -4.93 -9.43 -1.33
CA ILE A 208 -4.75 -10.86 -0.98
C ILE A 208 -6.05 -11.49 -0.54
N HIS A 209 -6.84 -10.81 0.29
CA HIS A 209 -8.13 -11.31 0.73
C HIS A 209 -9.11 -11.52 -0.44
N ALA A 210 -9.10 -10.62 -1.44
CA ALA A 210 -9.90 -10.76 -2.65
C ALA A 210 -9.50 -11.98 -3.49
N LEU A 211 -8.19 -12.26 -3.62
CA LEU A 211 -7.70 -13.49 -4.27
C LEU A 211 -8.10 -14.74 -3.50
N GLN A 212 -7.90 -14.74 -2.19
CA GLN A 212 -8.27 -15.86 -1.31
C GLN A 212 -9.77 -16.15 -1.33
N SER A 213 -10.61 -15.14 -1.53
CA SER A 213 -12.07 -15.27 -1.58
C SER A 213 -12.63 -15.51 -2.99
N TYR A 214 -11.79 -15.46 -4.04
CA TYR A 214 -12.26 -15.65 -5.41
C TYR A 214 -12.92 -17.01 -5.59
N GLY A 215 -14.10 -17.03 -6.22
CA GLY A 215 -14.91 -18.24 -6.46
C GLY A 215 -15.60 -18.81 -5.22
N GLN A 216 -15.57 -18.13 -4.07
CA GLN A 216 -16.25 -18.58 -2.85
C GLN A 216 -17.60 -17.88 -2.66
N SER A 217 -18.58 -18.60 -2.12
CA SER A 217 -19.92 -18.07 -1.82
C SER A 217 -19.91 -17.06 -0.66
N GLU A 218 -18.96 -17.19 0.27
CA GLU A 218 -18.83 -16.32 1.43
C GLU A 218 -17.37 -15.86 1.61
N GLN A 219 -17.19 -14.59 1.98
CA GLN A 219 -15.88 -14.07 2.38
C GLN A 219 -15.52 -14.62 3.76
N ARG A 220 -14.42 -15.38 3.83
CA ARG A 220 -13.91 -15.92 5.08
C ARG A 220 -12.83 -15.01 5.65
N PHE A 221 -13.04 -14.60 6.90
CA PHE A 221 -12.06 -13.90 7.72
C PHE A 221 -11.41 -14.90 8.66
N ASP A 222 -10.19 -15.33 8.34
CA ASP A 222 -9.44 -16.34 9.10
C ASP A 222 -8.55 -15.74 10.19
N ASN A 223 -8.67 -14.43 10.42
CA ASN A 223 -7.88 -13.68 11.40
C ASN A 223 -6.36 -13.83 11.20
N LYS A 224 -5.89 -14.08 9.97
CA LYS A 224 -4.47 -14.19 9.62
C LYS A 224 -4.00 -13.04 8.74
N ALA A 225 -2.72 -12.72 8.88
CA ALA A 225 -2.07 -11.71 8.06
C ALA A 225 -1.29 -12.34 6.91
N TYR A 226 -1.28 -11.66 5.77
CA TYR A 226 -0.59 -12.10 4.53
C TYR A 226 0.16 -10.96 3.85
N THR A 227 0.23 -9.80 4.50
CA THR A 227 0.81 -8.57 4.00
C THR A 227 1.80 -8.03 5.01
N ILE A 228 2.96 -7.59 4.56
CA ILE A 228 4.01 -6.98 5.38
C ILE A 228 4.30 -5.58 4.86
N THR A 229 4.41 -4.62 5.77
CA THR A 229 4.85 -3.25 5.46
C THR A 229 6.07 -2.92 6.31
N SER A 230 7.04 -2.27 5.71
CA SER A 230 8.31 -1.92 6.33
C SER A 230 8.51 -0.41 6.27
N ILE A 231 9.20 0.13 7.27
CA ILE A 231 9.64 1.52 7.31
C ILE A 231 11.13 1.54 7.56
N TYR A 232 11.88 2.25 6.72
CA TYR A 232 13.25 2.64 7.00
C TYR A 232 13.31 4.12 7.39
N TYR A 233 13.86 4.41 8.57
CA TYR A 233 14.04 5.79 9.04
C TYR A 233 15.23 5.89 9.99
N GLY A 234 16.24 6.70 9.65
CA GLY A 234 17.40 7.00 10.50
C GLY A 234 18.11 5.76 11.04
N GLY A 235 18.53 4.84 10.15
CA GLY A 235 19.15 3.58 10.55
C GLY A 235 18.21 2.54 11.16
N MET A 236 16.91 2.83 11.35
CA MET A 236 15.95 1.90 11.95
C MET A 236 15.07 1.24 10.90
N LEU A 237 14.94 -0.09 10.97
CA LEU A 237 13.94 -0.85 10.25
C LEU A 237 12.78 -1.20 11.19
N LYS A 238 11.56 -0.80 10.83
CA LYS A 238 10.32 -1.23 11.52
C LYS A 238 9.49 -2.04 10.57
N MET A 239 9.02 -3.21 11.00
CA MET A 239 8.15 -4.06 10.19
C MET A 239 6.82 -4.31 10.89
N TYR A 240 5.75 -4.28 10.09
CA TYR A 240 4.38 -4.49 10.50
C TYR A 240 3.73 -5.51 9.58
N THR A 241 2.64 -6.09 10.05
CA THR A 241 1.76 -6.94 9.25
C THR A 241 0.34 -6.44 9.34
N THR A 242 -0.43 -6.63 8.27
CA THR A 242 -1.84 -6.19 8.21
C THR A 242 -2.75 -7.36 7.87
N HIS A 243 -3.86 -7.50 8.60
CA HIS A 243 -4.87 -8.52 8.35
C HIS A 243 -6.27 -7.91 8.24
N PRO A 244 -7.16 -8.49 7.41
CA PRO A 244 -8.55 -8.08 7.32
C PRO A 244 -9.35 -8.53 8.54
N ILE A 245 -10.33 -7.72 8.93
CA ILE A 245 -11.35 -8.09 9.92
C ILE A 245 -12.75 -7.96 9.30
N PRO A 246 -13.74 -8.72 9.82
CA PRO A 246 -15.11 -8.61 9.35
C PRO A 246 -15.63 -7.16 9.43
N PRO A 247 -16.55 -6.77 8.53
CA PRO A 247 -17.19 -5.47 8.61
C PRO A 247 -17.88 -5.25 9.97
N SER A 248 -17.71 -4.06 10.55
CA SER A 248 -18.37 -3.66 11.80
C SER A 248 -19.91 -3.66 11.70
N THR A 249 -20.44 -3.51 10.47
CA THR A 249 -21.87 -3.62 10.15
C THR A 249 -22.05 -4.23 8.75
N PRO A 250 -23.16 -4.93 8.43
CA PRO A 250 -23.35 -5.58 7.13
C PRO A 250 -23.23 -4.69 5.88
N SER A 251 -23.44 -3.38 6.02
CA SER A 251 -23.35 -2.41 4.92
C SER A 251 -21.97 -1.77 4.74
N ARG A 252 -21.00 -2.07 5.60
CA ARG A 252 -19.65 -1.49 5.57
C ARG A 252 -18.66 -2.41 4.85
N GLN A 253 -17.55 -1.83 4.39
CA GLN A 253 -16.42 -2.60 3.88
C GLN A 253 -15.71 -3.32 5.04
N PRO A 254 -14.92 -4.38 4.74
CA PRO A 254 -14.05 -5.00 5.74
C PRO A 254 -13.06 -3.99 6.33
N GLY A 255 -12.78 -4.13 7.63
CA GLY A 255 -11.73 -3.36 8.31
C GLY A 255 -10.36 -4.03 8.16
N PHE A 256 -9.31 -3.34 8.63
CA PHE A 256 -7.93 -3.82 8.58
C PHE A 256 -7.18 -3.42 9.85
N ILE A 257 -6.37 -4.32 10.39
CA ILE A 257 -5.56 -4.04 11.59
C ILE A 257 -4.07 -4.16 11.25
N MET A 258 -3.33 -3.07 11.48
CA MET A 258 -1.87 -3.07 11.42
C MET A 258 -1.26 -3.48 12.77
N THR A 259 -0.50 -4.57 12.79
CA THR A 259 0.20 -5.09 13.97
C THR A 259 1.72 -5.00 13.79
N LYS A 260 2.44 -4.51 14.80
CA LYS A 260 3.91 -4.47 14.78
C LYS A 260 4.49 -5.88 14.89
N ILE A 261 5.37 -6.23 13.96
CA ILE A 261 6.14 -7.48 14.01
C ILE A 261 7.34 -7.29 14.94
N ASN A 262 8.28 -6.42 14.55
CA ASN A 262 9.49 -6.09 15.30
C ASN A 262 10.17 -4.79 14.79
N THR A 263 11.30 -4.42 15.40
CA THR A 263 12.12 -3.27 15.03
C THR A 263 13.61 -3.62 15.19
N TRP A 264 14.45 -3.19 14.26
CA TRP A 264 15.90 -3.40 14.28
C TRP A 264 16.64 -2.07 14.11
N CYS A 265 17.69 -1.88 14.91
CA CYS A 265 18.65 -0.80 14.72
C CYS A 265 19.77 -1.31 13.81
N LEU A 266 19.68 -0.96 12.53
CA LEU A 266 20.59 -1.46 11.49
C LEU A 266 21.96 -0.81 11.55
N THR A 267 22.09 0.36 12.19
CA THR A 267 23.36 1.11 12.32
C THR A 267 24.12 0.80 13.61
N ASN A 268 23.60 -0.05 14.49
CA ASN A 268 24.25 -0.31 15.78
C ASN A 268 25.53 -1.16 15.66
N ASN A 269 25.48 -2.29 14.94
CA ASN A 269 26.65 -3.10 14.59
C ASN A 269 26.32 -4.07 13.45
N ALA A 270 27.33 -4.76 12.92
CA ALA A 270 27.16 -5.72 11.83
C ALA A 270 26.18 -6.86 12.15
N ASP A 271 26.11 -7.32 13.40
CA ASP A 271 25.19 -8.41 13.78
C ASP A 271 23.73 -7.94 13.79
N THR A 272 23.44 -6.75 14.33
CA THR A 272 22.08 -6.20 14.30
C THR A 272 21.66 -5.84 12.87
N PHE A 273 22.61 -5.37 12.05
CA PHE A 273 22.39 -5.21 10.61
C PHE A 273 21.99 -6.54 9.96
N ARG A 274 22.81 -7.59 10.11
CA ARG A 274 22.55 -8.92 9.52
C ARG A 274 21.20 -9.47 9.95
N GLN A 275 20.82 -9.32 11.22
CA GLN A 275 19.52 -9.76 11.73
C GLN A 275 18.36 -8.98 11.09
N GLY A 276 18.44 -7.65 11.03
CA GLY A 276 17.36 -6.84 10.47
C GLY A 276 17.25 -6.97 8.95
N ALA A 277 18.38 -7.01 8.24
CA ALA A 277 18.42 -7.28 6.80
C ALA A 277 17.89 -8.69 6.49
N ALA A 278 18.22 -9.71 7.30
CA ALA A 278 17.66 -11.04 7.15
C ALA A 278 16.14 -11.01 7.33
N ALA A 279 15.64 -10.32 8.37
CA ALA A 279 14.21 -10.18 8.59
C ALA A 279 13.48 -9.49 7.42
N TYR A 280 14.05 -8.42 6.87
CA TYR A 280 13.49 -7.74 5.69
C TYR A 280 13.38 -8.70 4.49
N LEU A 281 14.47 -9.40 4.17
CA LEU A 281 14.54 -10.30 3.02
C LEU A 281 13.66 -11.54 3.20
N ASN A 282 13.68 -12.16 4.38
CA ASN A 282 12.81 -13.30 4.70
C ASN A 282 11.34 -12.89 4.70
N GLY A 283 11.01 -11.70 5.21
CA GLY A 283 9.65 -11.17 5.16
C GLY A 283 9.17 -10.95 3.73
N ARG A 284 10.03 -10.47 2.84
CA ARG A 284 9.74 -10.34 1.40
C ARG A 284 9.46 -11.70 0.77
N ASP A 285 10.30 -12.69 1.03
CA ASP A 285 10.15 -14.04 0.48
C ASP A 285 8.89 -14.74 1.04
N TRP A 286 8.64 -14.60 2.35
CA TRP A 286 7.45 -15.13 3.00
C TRP A 286 6.17 -14.49 2.43
N ALA A 287 6.13 -13.17 2.29
CA ALA A 287 5.00 -12.47 1.68
C ALA A 287 4.79 -12.94 0.23
N LYS A 288 5.86 -13.09 -0.56
CA LYS A 288 5.79 -13.66 -1.90
C LYS A 288 5.12 -15.05 -1.89
N GLN A 289 5.50 -15.94 -0.98
CA GLN A 289 4.89 -17.25 -0.86
C GLN A 289 3.37 -17.15 -0.59
N GLN A 290 2.96 -16.31 0.37
CA GLN A 290 1.54 -16.14 0.69
C GLN A 290 0.72 -15.64 -0.50
N ARG A 291 1.27 -14.71 -1.28
CA ARG A 291 0.61 -14.17 -2.48
C ARG A 291 0.55 -15.19 -3.60
N ASP A 292 1.65 -15.88 -3.88
CA ASP A 292 1.73 -16.82 -4.98
C ASP A 292 0.79 -18.02 -4.71
N ASP A 293 0.70 -18.51 -3.47
CA ASP A 293 -0.29 -19.51 -3.03
C ASP A 293 -1.73 -19.02 -3.22
N ALA A 294 -2.01 -17.74 -2.91
CA ALA A 294 -3.35 -17.16 -3.11
C ALA A 294 -3.71 -17.04 -4.60
N ILE A 295 -2.75 -16.69 -5.46
CA ILE A 295 -2.90 -16.64 -6.91
C ILE A 295 -3.17 -18.05 -7.47
N GLU A 296 -2.38 -19.04 -7.06
CA GLU A 296 -2.52 -20.42 -7.50
C GLU A 296 -3.91 -20.97 -7.15
N ARG A 297 -4.33 -20.82 -5.88
CA ARG A 297 -5.67 -21.25 -5.44
C ARG A 297 -6.80 -20.55 -6.20
N ALA A 298 -6.66 -19.26 -6.50
CA ALA A 298 -7.65 -18.52 -7.27
C ALA A 298 -7.76 -19.08 -8.71
N ASN A 299 -6.62 -19.32 -9.36
CA ASN A 299 -6.56 -19.94 -10.69
C ASN A 299 -7.22 -21.33 -10.69
N GLU A 300 -6.89 -22.19 -9.71
CA GLU A 300 -7.48 -23.53 -9.62
C GLU A 300 -8.99 -23.52 -9.43
N ARG A 301 -9.54 -22.55 -8.68
CA ARG A 301 -10.99 -22.43 -8.48
C ARG A 301 -11.70 -22.06 -9.76
N LEU A 302 -11.14 -21.12 -10.53
CA LEU A 302 -11.71 -20.78 -11.83
C LEU A 302 -11.79 -22.01 -12.75
N VAL A 303 -10.72 -22.80 -12.83
CA VAL A 303 -10.70 -24.02 -13.64
C VAL A 303 -11.75 -25.03 -13.17
N ARG A 304 -11.94 -25.18 -11.85
CA ARG A 304 -12.98 -26.05 -11.27
C ARG A 304 -14.39 -25.57 -11.62
N ASP A 305 -14.64 -24.26 -11.52
CA ASP A 305 -15.94 -23.67 -11.83
C ASP A 305 -16.28 -23.82 -13.32
N GLU A 306 -15.31 -23.58 -14.22
CA GLU A 306 -15.47 -23.79 -15.66
C GLU A 306 -15.77 -25.26 -16.01
N ALA A 307 -15.10 -26.20 -15.34
CA ALA A 307 -15.34 -27.64 -15.51
C ALA A 307 -16.71 -28.08 -14.96
N ALA A 308 -17.21 -27.46 -13.88
CA ALA A 308 -18.54 -27.75 -13.34
C ALA A 308 -19.67 -27.25 -14.28
N ILE A 309 -19.42 -26.17 -15.03
CA ILE A 309 -20.38 -25.60 -16.00
C ILE A 309 -20.39 -26.41 -17.32
N SER A 310 -19.30 -27.12 -17.64
CA SER A 310 -19.17 -27.96 -18.84
C SER A 310 -19.07 -29.44 -18.49
N PRO A 311 -20.18 -30.16 -18.20
CA PRO A 311 -20.13 -31.61 -18.03
C PRO A 311 -19.58 -32.27 -19.31
N PRO A 312 -18.86 -33.40 -19.20
CA PRO A 312 -18.33 -34.07 -20.38
C PRO A 312 -19.48 -34.47 -21.28
N VAL A 313 -19.56 -33.84 -22.45
CA VAL A 313 -20.37 -34.34 -23.56
C VAL A 313 -19.88 -35.76 -23.82
N ARG A 314 -20.69 -36.78 -23.48
CA ARG A 314 -20.47 -38.13 -23.99
C ARG A 314 -20.54 -38.01 -25.50
N VAL A 315 -19.38 -37.97 -26.15
CA VAL A 315 -19.28 -37.98 -27.60
C VAL A 315 -19.73 -39.35 -28.08
N SER A 316 -21.03 -39.52 -28.30
CA SER A 316 -21.53 -40.52 -29.23
C SER A 316 -21.03 -40.11 -30.61
N LEU A 317 -20.08 -40.89 -31.11
CA LEU A 317 -19.45 -40.72 -32.41
C LEU A 317 -20.52 -40.89 -33.51
N ALA A 318 -21.16 -39.80 -33.93
CA ALA A 318 -21.98 -39.76 -35.13
C ALA A 318 -21.42 -38.67 -36.05
N ARG A 319 -20.63 -39.16 -37.00
CA ARG A 319 -20.02 -38.46 -38.12
C ARG A 319 -21.09 -37.81 -38.98
N SER A 320 -21.01 -36.51 -39.27
CA SER A 320 -21.50 -35.92 -40.52
C SER A 320 -20.89 -34.53 -40.76
N PHE A 321 -20.37 -34.38 -41.98
CA PHE A 321 -19.80 -33.17 -42.57
C PHE A 321 -20.88 -32.14 -42.87
N ALA A 322 -20.58 -30.86 -42.69
CA ALA A 322 -20.86 -29.80 -43.67
C ALA A 322 -20.08 -28.53 -43.30
N SER A 323 -19.41 -27.98 -44.30
CA SER A 323 -18.74 -26.69 -44.32
C SER A 323 -19.77 -25.60 -44.60
N GLU A 324 -19.68 -24.43 -43.96
CA GLU A 324 -20.04 -23.16 -44.60
C GLU A 324 -19.50 -21.92 -43.86
N VAL A 325 -19.13 -20.95 -44.69
CA VAL A 325 -18.49 -19.66 -44.43
C VAL A 325 -19.55 -18.62 -44.02
N SER A 326 -19.26 -17.71 -43.09
CA SER A 326 -19.81 -16.34 -43.15
C SER A 326 -19.11 -15.36 -42.20
N ALA A 327 -19.37 -14.08 -42.49
CA ALA A 327 -18.55 -12.90 -42.34
C ALA A 327 -18.48 -12.25 -40.94
N ALA A 328 -17.57 -11.29 -40.88
CA ALA A 328 -17.26 -10.32 -39.85
C ALA A 328 -18.46 -9.70 -39.12
N ASP A 329 -18.22 -9.37 -37.84
CA ASP A 329 -18.78 -8.16 -37.24
C ASP A 329 -17.78 -7.54 -36.27
N THR A 330 -17.46 -6.27 -36.53
CA THR A 330 -16.57 -5.41 -35.74
C THR A 330 -17.42 -4.72 -34.68
N ILE A 331 -17.20 -5.04 -33.40
CA ILE A 331 -17.84 -4.34 -32.28
C ILE A 331 -17.02 -3.10 -31.93
N ALA A 332 -17.58 -1.94 -32.26
CA ALA A 332 -17.14 -0.63 -31.76
C ALA A 332 -17.35 -0.56 -30.24
N THR A 333 -16.26 -0.41 -29.48
CA THR A 333 -16.35 -0.13 -28.04
C THR A 333 -16.25 1.37 -27.82
N SER A 334 -17.35 1.99 -27.41
CA SER A 334 -17.39 3.38 -26.96
C SER A 334 -16.73 3.49 -25.59
N GLN A 335 -15.54 4.10 -25.52
CA GLN A 335 -14.91 4.48 -24.26
C GLN A 335 -15.34 5.90 -23.89
N LYS A 336 -16.13 6.02 -22.83
CA LYS A 336 -16.38 7.29 -22.16
C LYS A 336 -15.24 7.54 -21.17
N SER A 337 -14.27 8.35 -21.61
CA SER A 337 -13.20 8.90 -20.76
C SER A 337 -13.82 9.92 -19.79
N ILE A 338 -13.71 9.64 -18.49
CA ILE A 338 -13.84 10.65 -17.44
C ILE A 338 -12.40 11.09 -17.15
N LEU A 339 -12.12 12.36 -17.40
CA LEU A 339 -10.81 12.98 -17.18
C LEU A 339 -10.58 13.14 -15.68
N ASP A 340 -9.74 12.29 -15.12
CA ASP A 340 -9.04 12.52 -13.84
C ASP A 340 -7.66 13.16 -14.12
N PRO A 341 -7.09 13.90 -13.16
CA PRO A 341 -5.86 14.65 -13.35
C PRO A 341 -4.64 13.73 -13.55
N ASP A 342 -3.63 14.30 -14.23
CA ASP A 342 -2.45 13.68 -14.83
C ASP A 342 -1.87 12.42 -14.11
N PRO A 343 -1.95 11.22 -14.72
CA PRO A 343 -1.43 9.98 -14.14
C PRO A 343 0.10 9.86 -14.15
N ASN A 344 0.83 10.81 -14.74
CA ASN A 344 2.28 10.73 -14.95
C ASN A 344 3.12 11.61 -14.01
N THR A 345 2.55 12.16 -12.94
CA THR A 345 3.35 12.88 -11.93
C THR A 345 3.98 11.86 -10.96
N PRO A 346 5.32 11.74 -10.91
CA PRO A 346 5.99 10.91 -9.90
C PRO A 346 5.62 11.41 -8.50
N CYS A 347 5.50 10.51 -7.52
CA CYS A 347 5.27 10.91 -6.13
C CYS A 347 6.49 11.64 -5.57
N SER A 348 6.58 12.95 -5.79
CA SER A 348 7.51 13.78 -5.04
C SER A 348 6.84 14.22 -3.75
N TYR A 349 6.91 13.40 -2.70
CA TYR A 349 6.80 13.91 -1.34
C TYR A 349 8.17 14.47 -0.91
N GLU A 350 8.71 15.43 -1.67
CA GLU A 350 9.85 16.19 -1.19
C GLU A 350 9.36 17.16 -0.11
N SER A 351 9.71 16.84 1.14
CA SER A 351 9.49 17.71 2.30
C SER A 351 10.48 18.89 2.27
N ASP A 352 10.27 19.82 1.34
CA ASP A 352 11.04 21.07 1.25
C ASP A 352 10.15 22.33 1.42
N THR A 353 9.03 22.24 2.16
CA THR A 353 8.28 23.43 2.62
C THR A 353 7.83 23.31 4.08
N SER A 354 8.68 23.75 5.01
CA SER A 354 8.24 24.29 6.29
C SER A 354 8.60 25.77 6.31
N THR A 355 7.67 26.61 5.87
CA THR A 355 7.64 28.02 6.24
C THR A 355 6.53 28.17 7.27
N ASP A 356 6.93 28.11 8.54
CA ASP A 356 6.10 28.38 9.70
C ASP A 356 5.99 29.92 9.85
N GLU A 357 5.18 30.56 9.01
CA GLU A 357 4.71 31.93 9.27
C GLU A 357 3.43 31.81 10.10
N LEU A 358 3.56 31.76 11.43
CA LEU A 358 2.52 32.20 12.39
C LEU A 358 3.12 32.20 13.81
N ALA A 359 4.09 33.09 14.05
CA ALA A 359 4.54 33.44 15.40
C ALA A 359 5.02 34.89 15.46
N LEU A 360 4.18 35.83 15.03
CA LEU A 360 4.33 37.25 15.35
C LEU A 360 3.00 37.79 15.82
N GLU A 361 2.65 37.49 17.06
CA GLU A 361 1.96 38.44 17.93
C GLU A 361 1.86 37.80 19.32
N LEU A 362 2.76 38.22 20.21
CA LEU A 362 2.57 38.30 21.66
C LEU A 362 3.86 38.95 22.21
N GLN A 363 3.88 40.27 22.26
CA GLN A 363 4.91 41.02 22.98
C GLN A 363 4.74 40.83 24.49
N PRO A 364 5.81 40.50 25.24
CA PRO A 364 5.84 40.73 26.68
C PRO A 364 6.50 42.08 26.97
N SER A 365 5.74 42.93 27.65
CA SER A 365 6.15 44.21 28.22
C SER A 365 7.46 44.14 29.00
N ALA A 366 8.35 45.11 28.76
CA ALA A 366 9.61 45.30 29.43
C ALA A 366 9.46 45.56 30.95
N LYS A 367 10.14 44.76 31.79
CA LYS A 367 10.63 45.19 33.10
C LYS A 367 12.08 44.77 33.30
N ARG A 368 12.96 45.77 33.32
CA ARG A 368 14.40 45.70 33.64
C ARG A 368 14.62 45.14 35.04
N ILE A 369 15.48 44.12 35.17
CA ILE A 369 16.19 43.81 36.43
C ILE A 369 17.68 43.71 36.11
N ARG A 370 18.48 44.64 36.65
CA ARG A 370 19.96 44.65 36.53
C ARG A 370 20.57 43.73 37.58
N TRP A 371 21.40 42.77 37.16
CA TRP A 371 22.31 42.07 38.05
C TRP A 371 23.66 42.81 38.13
N ARG A 372 24.04 43.23 39.34
CA ARG A 372 25.40 43.71 39.64
C ARG A 372 26.27 42.51 40.05
N LEU A 373 27.33 42.24 39.29
CA LEU A 373 28.41 41.33 39.66
C LEU A 373 29.25 41.93 40.80
N ARG A 374 29.46 41.18 41.88
CA ARG A 374 30.41 41.48 42.96
C ARG A 374 31.51 40.41 42.93
N THR A 375 32.75 40.83 42.71
CA THR A 375 33.97 40.03 42.86
C THR A 375 34.37 39.88 44.33
N PRO A 376 35.05 38.79 44.74
CA PRO A 376 35.43 38.58 46.14
C PRO A 376 36.77 39.25 46.48
N ARG A 377 36.79 39.97 47.61
CA ARG A 377 38.01 40.49 48.25
C ARG A 377 38.65 39.38 49.10
N LYS A 378 39.95 39.14 48.91
CA LYS A 378 40.83 38.52 49.92
C LYS A 378 40.94 39.45 51.13
N LYS A 379 41.01 38.86 52.32
CA LYS A 379 41.30 39.53 53.60
C LYS A 379 42.62 38.99 54.17
N PRO A 380 43.26 39.77 55.05
CA PRO A 380 44.71 39.95 55.12
C PRO A 380 45.49 38.77 55.67
#